data_AF-A0A6N7I9R3-F1
#
_entry.id   AF-A0A6N7I9R3-F1
#
_cell.length_a   1.000
_cell.length_b   1.000
_cell.length_c   1.000
_cell.angle_alpha   90.00
_cell.angle_beta   90.00
_cell.angle_gamma   90.00
#
_symmetry.space_group_name_H-M   'P 1'
#
loop_
_entity.id
_entity.type
_entity.pdbx_description
1 polymer ?
#
loop_
_entity_poly.entity_id
_entity_poly.type
_entity_poly.pdbx_seq_one_letter_code
_entity_poly.pdbx_strand_id
1 'polypeptide(L)'
;MAVGAAELRELAAENGRAVPGITVGGHAMLVTNQSARDALVRSLVDEHGMSHEEATTIPIAGRPGEVAERFAAYAAAGAERLVLGLDGGDWMRQCELIAEARAMLS
;
A
#
# COMPACT_ATOMS: atom_id res chain seq x y z
N MET A 1 9.52 -4.23 -3.07
CA MET A 1 8.73 -5.45 -2.76
C MET A 1 9.13 -6.65 -3.60
N ALA A 2 9.24 -6.54 -4.94
CA ALA A 2 9.57 -7.69 -5.79
C ALA A 2 10.84 -8.45 -5.36
N VAL A 3 11.89 -7.73 -4.93
CA VAL A 3 13.12 -8.32 -4.36
C VAL A 3 12.82 -9.16 -3.13
N GLY A 4 12.21 -8.58 -2.08
CA GLY A 4 11.86 -9.33 -0.87
C GLY A 4 10.89 -10.50 -1.11
N ALA A 5 10.00 -10.39 -2.11
CA ALA A 5 9.14 -11.50 -2.51
C ALA A 5 9.92 -12.64 -3.19
N ALA A 6 10.97 -12.33 -3.94
CA ALA A 6 11.87 -13.34 -4.52
C ALA A 6 12.69 -14.02 -3.43
N GLU A 7 13.32 -13.24 -2.56
CA GLU A 7 14.09 -13.73 -1.40
C GLU A 7 13.25 -14.66 -0.51
N LEU A 8 11.99 -14.29 -0.24
CA LEU A 8 11.07 -15.11 0.54
C LEU A 8 10.78 -16.48 -0.10
N ARG A 9 10.70 -16.53 -1.43
CA ARG A 9 10.50 -17.79 -2.18
C ARG A 9 11.74 -18.66 -2.15
N GLU A 10 12.92 -18.05 -2.31
CA GLU A 10 14.20 -18.73 -2.21
C GLU A 10 14.37 -19.36 -0.82
N LEU A 11 14.17 -18.58 0.24
CA LEU A 11 14.24 -19.06 1.62
C LEU A 11 13.24 -20.19 1.89
N ALA A 12 12.02 -20.12 1.37
CA ALA A 12 11.04 -21.19 1.51
C ALA A 12 11.50 -22.48 0.80
N ALA A 13 12.04 -22.36 -0.41
CA ALA A 13 12.55 -23.50 -1.19
C ALA A 13 13.76 -24.16 -0.52
N GLU A 14 14.73 -23.38 -0.07
CA GLU A 14 15.92 -23.88 0.65
C GLU A 14 15.58 -24.67 1.91
N ASN A 15 14.50 -24.28 2.58
CA ASN A 15 14.04 -24.93 3.81
C ASN A 15 12.96 -25.99 3.58
N GLY A 16 12.59 -26.30 2.32
CA GLY A 16 11.56 -27.28 1.99
C GLY A 16 10.17 -26.92 2.52
N ARG A 17 9.86 -25.62 2.64
CA ARG A 17 8.58 -25.11 3.17
C ARG A 17 7.72 -24.54 2.06
N ALA A 18 6.40 -24.52 2.29
CA ALA A 18 5.49 -23.78 1.44
C ALA A 18 5.80 -22.27 1.52
N VAL A 19 5.69 -21.57 0.38
CA VAL A 19 5.88 -20.12 0.32
C VAL A 19 4.75 -19.45 1.11
N PRO A 20 5.06 -18.61 2.11
CA PRO A 20 4.03 -17.89 2.85
C PRO A 20 3.42 -16.77 2.01
N GLY A 21 2.11 -16.56 2.12
CA GLY A 21 1.41 -15.52 1.38
C GLY A 21 1.77 -14.12 1.86
N ILE A 22 1.90 -13.18 0.92
CA ILE A 22 2.37 -11.82 1.18
C ILE A 22 1.16 -10.88 1.39
N THR A 23 1.18 -10.14 2.50
CA THR A 23 0.19 -9.08 2.78
C THR A 23 0.91 -7.74 2.86
N VAL A 24 0.40 -6.75 2.13
CA VAL A 24 0.90 -5.37 2.19
C VAL A 24 -0.03 -4.56 3.08
N GLY A 25 0.54 -3.99 4.15
CA GLY A 25 -0.11 -2.97 4.96
C GLY A 25 0.20 -1.58 4.43
N GLY A 26 -0.78 -0.67 4.43
CA GLY A 26 -0.56 0.70 4.01
C GLY A 26 -1.62 1.67 4.49
N HIS A 27 -1.34 2.96 4.30
CA HIS A 27 -2.25 4.06 4.61
C HIS A 27 -2.88 4.55 3.31
N ALA A 28 -4.21 4.61 3.25
CA ALA A 28 -4.98 4.95 2.07
C ALA A 28 -5.77 6.25 2.27
N MET A 29 -5.67 7.15 1.29
CA MET A 29 -6.23 8.50 1.33
C MET A 29 -6.73 8.87 -0.07
N LEU A 30 -7.92 8.40 -0.42
CA LEU A 30 -8.51 8.59 -1.74
C LEU A 30 -9.22 9.93 -1.81
N VAL A 31 -9.13 10.56 -2.98
CA VAL A 31 -9.46 11.98 -3.21
C VAL A 31 -8.53 12.88 -2.39
N THR A 32 -7.71 13.68 -3.08
CA THR A 32 -6.58 14.40 -2.48
C THR A 32 -6.96 15.17 -1.22
N ASN A 33 -6.51 14.67 -0.08
CA ASN A 33 -6.48 15.38 1.19
C ASN A 33 -5.02 15.70 1.53
N GLN A 34 -4.53 16.79 0.94
CA GLN A 34 -3.11 17.14 0.99
C GLN A 34 -2.62 17.33 2.43
N SER A 35 -3.42 17.96 3.29
CA SER A 35 -3.04 18.22 4.69
C SER A 35 -2.87 16.92 5.48
N ALA A 36 -3.75 15.94 5.26
CA ALA A 36 -3.65 14.65 5.91
C ALA A 36 -2.47 13.83 5.34
N ARG A 37 -2.20 13.91 4.03
CA ARG A 37 -1.01 13.30 3.41
C ARG A 37 0.28 13.89 4.01
N ASP A 38 0.36 15.21 4.11
CA ASP A 38 1.52 15.90 4.67
C ASP A 38 1.71 15.56 6.16
N ALA A 39 0.61 15.36 6.90
CA ALA A 39 0.67 14.93 8.30
C ALA A 39 1.26 13.52 8.44
N LEU A 40 0.82 12.57 7.59
CA LEU A 40 1.39 11.22 7.58
C LEU A 40 2.87 11.24 7.18
N VAL A 41 3.24 11.99 6.15
CA VAL A 41 4.65 12.12 5.72
C VAL A 41 5.51 12.68 6.84
N ARG A 42 5.06 13.72 7.55
CA ARG A 42 5.77 14.24 8.72
C ARG A 42 5.93 13.20 9.82
N SER A 43 4.87 12.45 10.15
CA SER A 43 4.96 11.38 11.16
C SER A 43 5.97 10.28 10.75
N LEU A 44 5.99 9.88 9.48
CA LEU A 44 6.98 8.92 8.97
C LEU A 44 8.44 9.43 9.07
N VAL A 45 8.64 10.73 8.91
CA VAL A 45 9.98 11.34 9.08
C VAL A 45 10.33 11.46 10.56
N ASP A 46 9.46 12.09 11.35
CA ASP A 46 9.74 12.50 12.72
C ASP A 46 9.75 11.30 13.70
N GLU A 47 8.85 10.34 13.50
CA GLU A 47 8.66 9.21 14.43
C GLU A 47 9.34 7.92 13.94
N HIS A 48 9.41 7.72 12.61
CA HIS A 48 9.97 6.51 12.01
C HIS A 48 11.35 6.72 11.38
N GLY A 49 11.89 7.94 11.40
CA GLY A 49 13.24 8.24 10.93
C GLY A 49 13.46 8.03 9.43
N MET A 50 12.38 7.99 8.64
CA MET A 50 12.48 7.85 7.18
C MET A 50 13.05 9.13 6.55
N SER A 51 13.71 8.99 5.40
CA SER A 51 13.98 10.18 4.58
C SER A 51 12.66 10.76 4.06
N HIS A 52 12.62 12.07 3.85
CA HIS A 52 11.43 12.72 3.29
C HIS A 52 11.07 12.13 1.91
N GLU A 53 12.06 11.82 1.08
CA GLU A 53 11.87 11.20 -0.22
C GLU A 53 11.13 9.86 -0.08
N GLU A 54 11.64 8.94 0.75
CA GLU A 54 11.00 7.65 0.99
C GLU A 54 9.59 7.81 1.58
N ALA A 55 9.45 8.67 2.59
CA ALA A 55 8.17 8.90 3.28
C ALA A 55 7.07 9.38 2.31
N THR A 56 7.41 10.20 1.32
CA THR A 56 6.41 10.66 0.32
C THR A 56 5.89 9.56 -0.60
N THR A 57 6.58 8.41 -0.70
CA THR A 57 6.16 7.27 -1.53
C THR A 57 5.23 6.29 -0.82
N ILE A 58 5.12 6.39 0.52
CA ILE A 58 4.37 5.45 1.36
C ILE A 58 2.84 5.63 1.25
N PRO A 59 2.27 6.85 1.28
CA PRO A 59 0.82 7.01 1.23
C PRO A 59 0.23 6.56 -0.10
N ILE A 60 -0.77 5.69 -0.03
CA ILE A 60 -1.60 5.27 -1.17
C ILE A 60 -2.70 6.32 -1.34
N ALA A 61 -2.46 7.31 -2.20
CA ALA A 61 -3.39 8.41 -2.39
C ALA A 61 -3.62 8.70 -3.88
N GLY A 62 -4.72 9.37 -4.18
CA GLY A 62 -5.11 9.74 -5.53
C GLY A 62 -6.58 9.46 -5.82
N ARG A 63 -6.93 9.51 -7.09
CA ARG A 63 -8.23 9.10 -7.61
C ARG A 63 -8.30 7.55 -7.65
N PRO A 64 -9.51 6.96 -7.71
CA PRO A 64 -9.67 5.50 -7.75
C PRO A 64 -8.81 4.80 -8.81
N GLY A 65 -8.65 5.38 -10.01
CA GLY A 65 -7.79 4.82 -11.06
C GLY A 65 -6.30 4.76 -10.69
N GLU A 66 -5.75 5.84 -10.12
CA GLU A 66 -4.34 5.89 -9.68
C GLU A 66 -4.09 4.87 -8.55
N VAL A 67 -5.07 4.70 -7.65
CA VAL A 67 -5.01 3.70 -6.59
C VAL A 67 -5.13 2.28 -7.13
N ALA A 68 -5.97 2.05 -8.15
CA ALA A 68 -6.06 0.76 -8.83
C ALA A 68 -4.73 0.37 -9.49
N GLU A 69 -4.04 1.31 -10.15
CA GLU A 69 -2.70 1.07 -10.70
C GLU A 69 -1.70 0.69 -9.59
N ARG A 70 -1.77 1.36 -8.44
CA ARG A 70 -0.93 1.03 -7.28
C ARG A 70 -1.22 -0.37 -6.74
N PHE A 71 -2.49 -0.78 -6.68
CA PHE A 71 -2.90 -2.12 -6.27
C PHE A 71 -2.42 -3.18 -7.26
N ALA A 72 -2.55 -2.93 -8.56
CA ALA A 72 -2.05 -3.80 -9.61
C ALA A 72 -0.51 -3.97 -9.50
N ALA A 73 0.22 -2.89 -9.20
CA ALA A 73 1.66 -2.96 -8.98
C ALA A 73 2.03 -3.83 -7.77
N TYR A 74 1.25 -3.78 -6.68
CA TYR A 74 1.46 -4.69 -5.55
C TYR A 74 1.18 -6.15 -5.91
N ALA A 75 0.07 -6.42 -6.60
CA ALA A 75 -0.26 -7.77 -7.08
C ALA A 75 0.83 -8.33 -8.00
N ALA A 76 1.30 -7.55 -8.97
CA ALA A 76 2.39 -7.92 -9.88
C ALA A 76 3.70 -8.21 -9.15
N ALA A 77 3.96 -7.53 -8.04
CA ALA A 77 5.12 -7.78 -7.19
C ALA A 77 4.91 -8.92 -6.16
N GLY A 78 3.77 -9.62 -6.21
CA GLY A 78 3.51 -10.85 -5.46
C GLY A 78 2.64 -10.71 -4.21
N ALA A 79 2.02 -9.55 -3.97
CA ALA A 79 1.07 -9.40 -2.87
C ALA A 79 -0.25 -10.12 -3.16
N GLU A 80 -0.73 -10.89 -2.17
CA GLU A 80 -2.03 -11.58 -2.25
C GLU A 80 -3.14 -10.81 -1.52
N ARG A 81 -2.74 -9.97 -0.54
CA ARG A 81 -3.66 -9.21 0.31
C ARG A 81 -3.15 -7.79 0.52
N LEU A 82 -4.10 -6.86 0.59
CA LEU A 82 -3.87 -5.48 0.99
C LEU A 82 -4.69 -5.20 2.25
N VAL A 83 -4.07 -4.59 3.25
CA VAL A 83 -4.73 -4.10 4.47
C VAL A 83 -4.48 -2.61 4.56
N LEU A 84 -5.54 -1.82 4.55
CA LEU A 84 -5.47 -0.37 4.42
C LEU A 84 -6.04 0.34 5.65
N GLY A 85 -5.24 1.22 6.25
CA GLY A 85 -5.74 2.27 7.15
C GLY A 85 -6.41 3.37 6.34
N LEU A 86 -7.58 3.84 6.77
CA LEU A 86 -8.36 4.87 6.06
C LEU A 86 -8.18 6.23 6.73
N ASP A 87 -7.21 7.00 6.25
CA ASP A 87 -6.80 8.26 6.89
C ASP A 87 -7.36 9.50 6.20
N GLY A 88 -8.17 9.32 5.15
CA GLY A 88 -8.73 10.39 4.32
C GLY A 88 -9.88 11.20 4.93
N GLY A 89 -10.35 10.86 6.14
CA GLY A 89 -11.49 11.50 6.80
C GLY A 89 -12.72 10.61 6.84
N ASP A 90 -13.75 10.91 6.03
CA ASP A 90 -15.00 10.14 5.96
C ASP A 90 -14.71 8.68 5.56
N TRP A 91 -14.56 7.82 6.57
CA TRP A 91 -14.09 6.44 6.38
C TRP A 91 -15.06 5.61 5.53
N MET A 92 -16.38 5.87 5.61
CA MET A 92 -17.37 5.19 4.78
C MET A 92 -17.17 5.56 3.31
N ARG A 93 -16.99 6.86 3.04
CA ARG A 93 -16.68 7.31 1.67
C ARG A 93 -15.34 6.76 1.18
N GLN A 94 -14.33 6.66 2.04
CA GLN A 94 -13.05 6.03 1.68
C GLN A 94 -13.23 4.54 1.32
N CYS A 95 -14.05 3.79 2.06
CA CYS A 95 -14.41 2.41 1.72
C CYS A 95 -15.05 2.30 0.32
N GLU A 96 -16.00 3.18 -0.01
CA GLU A 96 -16.65 3.19 -1.33
C GLU A 96 -15.64 3.44 -2.45
N LEU A 97 -14.74 4.41 -2.27
CA LEU A 97 -13.71 4.74 -3.26
C LEU A 97 -12.69 3.61 -3.44
N ILE A 98 -12.35 2.89 -2.37
CA ILE A 98 -11.50 1.69 -2.45
C ILE A 98 -12.22 0.57 -3.18
N ALA A 99 -13.52 0.38 -2.94
CA ALA A 99 -14.31 -0.60 -3.67
C ALA A 99 -14.35 -0.26 -5.17
N GLU A 100 -14.47 1.02 -5.53
CA GLU A 100 -14.39 1.52 -6.91
C GLU A 100 -13.01 1.21 -7.52
N ALA A 101 -11.91 1.56 -6.85
CA ALA A 101 -10.55 1.25 -7.30
C ALA A 101 -10.34 -0.26 -7.48
N ARG A 102 -10.84 -1.08 -6.55
CA ARG A 102 -10.77 -2.54 -6.63
C ARG A 102 -11.56 -3.08 -7.82
N ALA A 103 -12.71 -2.51 -8.16
CA ALA A 103 -13.51 -2.95 -9.30
C ALA A 103 -12.84 -2.66 -10.66
N MET A 104 -11.81 -1.81 -10.68
CA MET A 104 -10.99 -1.55 -11.87
C MET A 104 -9.87 -2.58 -12.07
N LEU A 105 -9.61 -3.45 -11.09
CA LEU A 105 -8.67 -4.55 -11.21
C LEU A 105 -9.34 -5.68 -12.00
N SER A 106 -8.78 -5.99 -13.17
CA SER A 106 -9.22 -7.08 -14.07
C SER A 106 -9.00 -8.46 -13.46
#